data_AF-A0A2N1M6Y1-F1
#
_entry.id   AF-A0A2N1M6Y1-F1
#
_cell.length_a   1.000
_cell.length_b   1.000
_cell.length_c   1.000
_cell.angle_alpha   90.00
_cell.angle_beta   90.00
_cell.angle_gamma   90.00
#
_symmetry.space_group_name_H-M   'P 1'
#
loop_
_entity.id
_entity.type
_entity.pdbx_description
1 polymer ?
#
loop_
_entity_poly.entity_id
_entity_poly.type
_entity_poly.pdbx_seq_one_letter_code
_entity_poly.pdbx_strand_id
1 'polypeptide(L)'
;MDGTKSKGSGRFGYSDIFILKGTGDIYISLELKYISLVGLIKNQKDKFGANELENLDKILEKESEEILLKRSYTYWSKEFKKTNQTTINEILNDGINQLESYMNTISKGEVINYFSSGVFDKRIKIIKSNPNKLKGFVVLVIGFRRILWKPVKEVMSNYIYNTI
;
A
#
# COMPACT_ATOMS: atom_id res chain seq x y z
N MET A 1 -3.79 14.71 0.72
CA MET A 1 -4.42 15.48 -0.37
C MET A 1 -3.36 15.89 -1.36
N ASP A 2 -3.63 15.75 -2.66
CA ASP A 2 -2.81 16.30 -3.73
C ASP A 2 -3.47 17.57 -4.29
N GLY A 3 -2.87 18.72 -4.01
CA GLY A 3 -3.36 20.03 -4.43
C GLY A 3 -3.16 20.31 -5.92
N THR A 4 -2.35 19.50 -6.63
CA THR A 4 -2.05 19.69 -8.06
C THR A 4 -3.15 19.17 -8.98
N LYS A 5 -3.94 18.19 -8.53
CA LYS A 5 -5.05 17.61 -9.29
C LYS A 5 -6.21 18.59 -9.42
N SER A 6 -7.13 18.43 -10.36
CA SER A 6 -8.35 19.27 -10.49
C SER A 6 -9.47 18.87 -9.51
N LYS A 7 -10.55 19.66 -9.38
CA LYS A 7 -11.71 19.24 -8.59
C LYS A 7 -12.39 18.05 -9.28
N GLY A 8 -12.72 17.00 -8.52
CA GLY A 8 -13.36 15.79 -9.04
C GLY A 8 -12.42 14.73 -9.62
N SER A 9 -11.11 14.96 -9.69
CA SER A 9 -10.13 14.00 -10.25
C SER A 9 -9.38 13.15 -9.20
N GLY A 10 -10.00 12.89 -8.05
CA GLY A 10 -9.40 12.02 -7.03
C GLY A 10 -8.16 12.63 -6.36
N ARG A 11 -8.36 13.77 -5.66
CA ARG A 11 -7.32 14.48 -4.89
C ARG A 11 -6.98 13.83 -3.55
N PHE A 12 -7.84 12.95 -3.08
CA PHE A 12 -7.73 12.34 -1.77
C PHE A 12 -7.25 10.89 -1.93
N GLY A 13 -6.24 10.56 -1.14
CA GLY A 13 -5.71 9.22 -0.95
C GLY A 13 -5.44 9.04 0.54
N TYR A 14 -5.52 7.81 1.00
CA TYR A 14 -5.37 7.45 2.40
C TYR A 14 -4.29 6.38 2.49
N SER A 15 -3.35 6.53 3.41
CA SER A 15 -2.53 5.40 3.81
C SER A 15 -3.40 4.42 4.58
N ASP A 16 -3.21 3.12 4.34
CA ASP A 16 -3.99 2.08 5.02
C ASP A 16 -3.80 2.12 6.54
N ILE A 17 -2.55 2.21 6.99
CA ILE A 17 -2.22 2.34 8.42
C ILE A 17 -1.11 3.38 8.60
N PHE A 18 -1.34 4.35 9.48
CA PHE A 18 -0.32 5.28 9.94
C PHE A 18 -0.13 5.12 11.44
N ILE A 19 1.06 4.72 11.84
CA ILE A 19 1.44 4.45 13.23
C ILE A 19 2.14 5.69 13.77
N LEU A 20 1.52 6.27 14.80
CA LEU A 20 2.11 7.38 15.55
C LEU A 20 3.35 6.92 16.31
N LYS A 21 4.30 7.84 16.52
CA LYS A 21 5.50 7.51 17.29
C LYS A 21 5.12 7.10 18.72
N GLY A 22 5.66 5.96 19.15
CA GLY A 22 5.68 5.54 20.56
C GLY A 22 6.99 6.00 21.20
N THR A 23 7.93 5.07 21.37
CA THR A 23 9.29 5.35 21.86
C THR A 23 10.23 5.67 20.68
N GLY A 24 10.79 6.89 20.61
CA GLY A 24 11.68 7.37 19.55
C GLY A 24 11.02 8.33 18.55
N ASP A 25 11.78 8.84 17.57
CA ASP A 25 11.33 9.86 16.59
C ASP A 25 11.06 9.29 15.18
N ILE A 26 10.35 8.16 15.14
CA ILE A 26 10.02 7.45 13.91
C ILE A 26 8.51 7.23 13.82
N TYR A 27 7.92 7.67 12.71
CA TYR A 27 6.56 7.33 12.32
C TYR A 27 6.61 6.24 11.24
N ILE A 28 5.60 5.37 11.24
CA ILE A 28 5.52 4.26 10.28
C ILE A 28 4.24 4.38 9.47
N SER A 29 4.36 4.31 8.15
CA SER A 29 3.24 4.21 7.22
C SER A 29 3.24 2.82 6.60
N LEU A 30 2.10 2.14 6.60
CA LEU A 30 1.95 0.83 5.96
C LEU A 30 0.97 0.94 4.79
N GLU A 31 1.33 0.28 3.70
CA GLU A 31 0.44 -0.01 2.57
C GLU A 31 0.21 -1.52 2.53
N LEU A 32 -1.06 -1.92 2.50
CA LEU A 32 -1.48 -3.31 2.57
C LEU A 32 -1.97 -3.76 1.19
N LYS A 33 -1.36 -4.82 0.66
CA LYS A 33 -1.79 -5.46 -0.58
C LYS A 33 -2.18 -6.90 -0.30
N TYR A 34 -3.25 -7.36 -0.96
CA TYR A 34 -3.73 -8.74 -0.86
C TYR A 34 -3.81 -9.38 -2.23
N ILE A 35 -3.17 -10.54 -2.37
CA ILE A 35 -3.23 -11.40 -3.55
C ILE A 35 -4.10 -12.60 -3.24
N SER A 36 -5.29 -12.63 -3.83
CA SER A 36 -6.22 -13.74 -3.64
C SER A 36 -5.77 -15.00 -4.38
N LEU A 37 -5.98 -16.17 -3.78
CA LEU A 37 -5.73 -17.46 -4.43
C LEU A 37 -6.56 -17.63 -5.71
N VAL A 38 -7.79 -17.13 -5.71
CA VAL A 38 -8.70 -17.14 -6.88
C VAL A 38 -8.06 -16.41 -8.06
N GLY A 39 -7.47 -15.23 -7.82
CA GLY A 39 -6.82 -14.47 -8.89
C GLY A 39 -5.54 -15.12 -9.42
N LEU A 40 -4.89 -15.98 -8.63
CA LEU A 40 -3.70 -16.73 -9.04
C LEU A 40 -4.03 -18.00 -9.82
N ILE A 41 -5.08 -18.72 -9.43
CA ILE A 41 -5.45 -20.00 -10.05
C ILE A 41 -6.24 -19.82 -11.36
N LYS A 42 -6.94 -18.69 -11.51
CA LYS A 42 -7.83 -18.45 -12.66
C LYS A 42 -7.12 -18.52 -14.02
N ASN A 43 -5.82 -18.22 -14.07
CA ASN A 43 -5.03 -18.33 -15.31
C ASN A 43 -4.50 -19.74 -15.58
N GLN A 44 -4.67 -20.66 -14.63
CA GLN A 44 -4.14 -22.04 -14.71
C GLN A 44 -5.27 -23.06 -14.92
N LYS A 45 -6.47 -22.79 -14.41
CA LYS A 45 -7.59 -23.73 -14.42
C LYS A 45 -8.93 -23.00 -14.49
N ASP A 46 -9.80 -23.43 -15.39
CA ASP A 46 -11.15 -22.84 -15.56
C ASP A 46 -12.12 -23.22 -14.44
N LYS A 47 -11.94 -24.40 -13.83
CA LYS A 47 -12.78 -24.91 -12.73
C LYS A 47 -11.91 -25.32 -11.55
N PHE A 48 -12.13 -24.70 -10.40
CA PHE A 48 -11.43 -25.00 -9.16
C PHE A 48 -12.39 -24.88 -7.98
N GLY A 49 -12.16 -25.67 -6.94
CA GLY A 49 -12.89 -25.63 -5.67
C GLY A 49 -11.95 -25.33 -4.50
N ALA A 50 -12.47 -25.53 -3.29
CA ALA A 50 -11.72 -25.28 -2.06
C ALA A 50 -10.44 -26.12 -1.96
N ASN A 51 -10.50 -27.40 -2.39
CA ASN A 51 -9.34 -28.31 -2.32
C ASN A 51 -8.18 -27.82 -3.20
N GLU A 52 -8.46 -27.34 -4.42
CA GLU A 52 -7.41 -26.78 -5.28
C GLU A 52 -6.83 -25.48 -4.73
N LEU A 53 -7.65 -24.64 -4.11
CA LEU A 53 -7.17 -23.42 -3.46
C LEU A 53 -6.28 -23.75 -2.26
N GLU A 54 -6.67 -24.72 -1.43
CA GLU A 54 -5.85 -25.16 -0.30
C GLU A 54 -4.51 -25.74 -0.75
N ASN A 55 -4.52 -26.55 -1.82
CA ASN A 55 -3.30 -27.10 -2.40
C ASN A 55 -2.41 -26.00 -2.97
N LEU A 56 -2.98 -25.01 -3.67
CA LEU A 56 -2.24 -23.86 -4.15
C LEU A 56 -1.60 -23.09 -2.98
N ASP A 57 -2.35 -22.79 -1.92
CA ASP A 57 -1.83 -22.07 -0.75
C ASP A 57 -0.62 -22.77 -0.10
N LYS A 58 -0.68 -24.12 0.02
CA LYS A 58 0.45 -24.95 0.48
C LYS A 58 1.66 -24.92 -0.46
N ILE A 59 1.44 -24.79 -1.77
CA ILE A 59 2.51 -24.65 -2.76
C ILE A 59 3.18 -23.28 -2.59
N LEU A 60 2.39 -22.20 -2.57
CA LEU A 60 2.88 -20.82 -2.44
C LEU A 60 3.70 -20.61 -1.17
N GLU A 61 3.32 -21.26 -0.07
CA GLU A 61 4.05 -21.23 1.21
C GLU A 61 5.53 -21.64 1.04
N LYS A 62 5.81 -22.60 0.16
CA LYS A 62 7.14 -23.18 -0.07
C LYS A 62 7.92 -22.54 -1.21
N GLU A 63 7.28 -21.70 -2.01
CA GLU A 63 7.94 -21.04 -3.14
C GLU A 63 8.95 -19.99 -2.68
N SER A 64 10.03 -19.86 -3.45
CA SER A 64 10.95 -18.74 -3.27
C SER A 64 10.25 -17.42 -3.62
N GLU A 65 10.70 -16.34 -3.00
CA GLU A 65 10.17 -15.00 -3.30
C GLU A 65 10.28 -14.68 -4.79
N GLU A 66 11.39 -15.04 -5.44
CA GLU A 66 11.61 -14.79 -6.86
C GLU A 66 10.56 -15.46 -7.75
N ILE A 67 10.22 -16.72 -7.49
CA ILE A 67 9.19 -17.46 -8.23
C ILE A 67 7.82 -16.85 -7.96
N LEU A 68 7.54 -16.56 -6.69
CA LEU A 68 6.27 -16.02 -6.24
C LEU A 68 5.97 -14.68 -6.91
N LEU A 69 6.94 -13.76 -6.92
CA LEU A 69 6.80 -12.43 -7.53
C LEU A 69 6.52 -12.50 -9.05
N LYS A 70 7.03 -13.53 -9.74
CA LYS A 70 6.80 -13.75 -11.18
C LYS A 70 5.42 -14.35 -11.50
N ARG A 71 4.66 -14.81 -10.50
CA ARG A 71 3.35 -15.41 -10.77
C ARG A 71 2.39 -14.39 -11.38
N SER A 72 1.69 -14.84 -12.42
CA SER A 72 0.61 -14.07 -13.01
C SER A 72 -0.59 -14.03 -12.08
N TYR A 73 -1.18 -12.85 -11.96
CA TYR A 73 -2.35 -12.58 -11.14
C TYR A 73 -3.42 -11.88 -11.96
N THR A 74 -4.66 -12.30 -11.76
CA THR A 74 -5.82 -11.78 -12.48
C THR A 74 -6.87 -11.26 -11.53
N TYR A 75 -7.41 -10.07 -11.83
CA TYR A 75 -8.47 -9.45 -11.04
C TYR A 75 -9.50 -8.75 -11.91
N TRP A 76 -10.71 -8.59 -11.39
CA TRP A 76 -11.76 -7.82 -12.06
C TRP A 76 -11.62 -6.33 -11.74
N SER A 77 -11.36 -5.50 -12.75
CA SER A 77 -11.40 -4.05 -12.60
C SER A 77 -12.85 -3.57 -12.70
N LYS A 78 -13.36 -3.00 -11.61
CA LYS A 78 -14.70 -2.37 -11.59
C LYS A 78 -14.76 -1.14 -12.49
N GLU A 79 -13.68 -0.35 -12.52
CA GLU A 79 -13.57 0.89 -13.30
C GLU A 79 -13.65 0.60 -14.80
N PHE A 80 -12.83 -0.33 -15.29
CA PHE A 80 -12.77 -0.66 -16.72
C PHE A 80 -13.73 -1.77 -17.14
N LYS A 81 -14.51 -2.32 -16.19
CA LYS A 81 -15.44 -3.45 -16.39
C LYS A 81 -14.82 -4.60 -17.17
N LYS A 82 -13.55 -4.92 -16.88
CA LYS A 82 -12.81 -6.00 -17.53
C LYS A 82 -11.93 -6.74 -16.55
N THR A 83 -11.57 -7.96 -16.95
CA THR A 83 -10.55 -8.75 -16.26
C THR A 83 -9.18 -8.22 -16.68
N ASN A 84 -8.35 -7.84 -15.71
CA ASN A 84 -6.97 -7.43 -15.91
C ASN A 84 -6.03 -8.55 -15.47
N GLN A 85 -4.91 -8.69 -16.18
CA GLN A 85 -3.82 -9.60 -15.86
C GLN A 85 -2.57 -8.78 -15.55
N THR A 86 -1.82 -9.18 -14.54
CA THR A 86 -0.59 -8.54 -14.05
C THR A 86 0.28 -9.61 -13.38
N THR A 87 1.32 -9.20 -12.65
CA THR A 87 2.14 -10.06 -11.79
C THR A 87 2.08 -9.63 -10.34
N ILE A 88 2.43 -10.53 -9.42
CA ILE A 88 2.57 -10.17 -7.99
C ILE A 88 3.63 -9.06 -7.82
N ASN A 89 4.72 -9.11 -8.59
CA ASN A 89 5.77 -8.09 -8.57
C ASN A 89 5.25 -6.68 -8.94
N GLU A 90 4.46 -6.58 -10.00
CA GLU A 90 3.87 -5.30 -10.41
C GLU A 90 2.98 -4.71 -9.31
N ILE A 91 2.13 -5.53 -8.70
CA ILE A 91 1.27 -5.08 -7.58
C ILE A 91 2.11 -4.59 -6.38
N LEU A 92 3.19 -5.30 -6.06
CA LEU A 92 4.11 -4.90 -4.99
C LEU A 92 4.76 -3.55 -5.31
N ASN A 93 5.27 -3.38 -6.53
CA ASN A 93 5.92 -2.13 -6.96
C ASN A 93 4.94 -0.96 -7.03
N ASP A 94 3.71 -1.19 -7.46
CA ASP A 94 2.65 -0.18 -7.43
C ASP A 94 2.35 0.24 -5.98
N GLY A 95 2.29 -0.72 -5.05
CA GLY A 95 2.19 -0.44 -3.61
C GLY A 95 3.35 0.39 -3.08
N ILE A 96 4.58 0.10 -3.51
CA ILE A 96 5.78 0.87 -3.12
C ILE A 96 5.66 2.31 -3.61
N ASN A 97 5.38 2.50 -4.90
CA ASN A 97 5.22 3.82 -5.51
C ASN A 97 4.10 4.64 -4.86
N GLN A 98 2.98 3.98 -4.54
CA GLN A 98 1.85 4.59 -3.86
C GLN A 98 2.23 5.06 -2.45
N LEU A 99 2.90 4.20 -1.67
CA LEU A 99 3.33 4.52 -0.32
C LEU A 99 4.36 5.65 -0.30
N GLU A 100 5.32 5.66 -1.24
CA GLU A 100 6.27 6.76 -1.39
C GLU A 100 5.57 8.09 -1.68
N SER A 101 4.57 8.09 -2.57
CA SER A 101 3.77 9.28 -2.87
C SER A 101 3.01 9.78 -1.64
N TYR A 102 2.44 8.87 -0.85
CA TYR A 102 1.77 9.21 0.41
C TYR A 102 2.73 9.78 1.44
N MET A 103 3.88 9.14 1.67
CA MET A 103 4.88 9.63 2.63
C MET A 103 5.41 11.01 2.23
N ASN A 104 5.67 11.24 0.95
CA ASN A 104 6.06 12.55 0.41
C ASN A 104 4.96 13.62 0.55
N THR A 105 3.68 13.20 0.57
CA THR A 105 2.56 14.10 0.81
C THR A 105 2.40 14.39 2.29
N ILE A 106 2.52 13.38 3.15
CA ILE A 106 2.46 13.52 4.61
C ILE A 106 3.55 14.47 5.10
N SER A 107 4.77 14.32 4.58
CA SER A 107 5.92 15.12 5.01
C SER A 107 5.77 16.64 4.79
N LYS A 108 4.81 17.07 3.94
CA LYS A 108 4.47 18.47 3.70
C LYS A 108 3.68 19.12 4.85
N GLY A 109 3.14 18.33 5.78
CA GLY A 109 2.37 18.81 6.93
C GLY A 109 0.89 19.01 6.60
N GLU A 110 0.22 19.86 7.37
CA GLU A 110 -1.20 20.19 7.18
C GLU A 110 -1.43 20.95 5.87
N VAL A 111 -2.54 20.68 5.19
CA VAL A 111 -2.94 21.48 4.04
C VAL A 111 -3.25 22.92 4.46
N ILE A 112 -2.68 23.89 3.77
CA ILE A 112 -2.90 25.32 4.01
C ILE A 112 -4.15 25.79 3.28
N ASN A 113 -4.33 25.30 2.05
CA ASN A 113 -5.45 25.66 1.18
C ASN A 113 -5.73 24.55 0.17
N TYR A 114 -6.74 24.77 -0.67
CA TYR A 114 -7.20 23.81 -1.68
C TYR A 114 -6.13 23.42 -2.72
N PHE A 115 -5.11 24.25 -2.95
CA PHE A 115 -4.04 24.02 -3.92
C PHE A 115 -2.77 23.44 -3.30
N SER A 116 -2.71 23.34 -1.97
CA SER A 116 -1.57 22.76 -1.25
C SER A 116 -1.72 21.25 -1.11
N SER A 117 -0.63 20.50 -1.28
CA SER A 117 -0.60 19.07 -0.95
C SER A 117 -0.15 18.89 0.49
N GLY A 118 -0.78 17.96 1.20
CA GLY A 118 -0.53 17.73 2.63
C GLY A 118 -1.56 16.79 3.25
N VAL A 119 -1.52 16.66 4.57
CA VAL A 119 -2.50 15.92 5.36
C VAL A 119 -3.75 16.78 5.53
N PHE A 120 -4.90 16.21 5.20
CA PHE A 120 -6.21 16.82 5.38
C PHE A 120 -7.08 15.86 6.19
N ASP A 121 -6.80 15.77 7.48
CA ASP A 121 -7.55 14.94 8.43
C ASP A 121 -7.66 15.66 9.76
N LYS A 122 -8.88 16.08 10.11
CA LYS A 122 -9.17 16.81 11.35
C LYS A 122 -8.90 16.02 12.63
N ARG A 123 -8.69 14.70 12.56
CA ARG A 123 -8.41 13.84 13.72
C ARG A 123 -6.92 13.86 14.10
N ILE A 124 -6.07 14.37 13.22
CA ILE A 124 -4.63 14.42 13.40
C ILE A 124 -4.21 15.86 13.64
N LYS A 125 -3.60 16.11 14.79
CA LYS A 125 -2.91 17.36 15.10
C LYS A 125 -1.50 17.31 14.51
N ILE A 126 -1.15 18.34 13.74
CA ILE A 126 0.16 18.46 13.10
C ILE A 126 0.86 19.69 13.67
N ILE A 127 2.06 19.49 14.20
CA ILE A 127 2.83 20.56 14.87
C ILE A 127 4.21 20.61 14.25
N LYS A 128 4.69 21.81 13.90
CA LYS A 128 6.06 22.00 13.41
C LYS A 128 7.07 21.54 14.46
N SER A 129 8.11 20.82 14.04
CA SER A 129 9.12 20.25 14.92
C SER A 129 10.50 20.25 14.26
N ASN A 130 11.49 19.77 15.01
CA ASN A 130 12.76 19.32 14.43
C ASN A 130 12.51 18.18 13.42
N PRO A 131 13.44 17.95 12.48
CA PRO A 131 13.32 16.87 11.50
C PRO A 131 13.18 15.50 12.16
N ASN A 132 12.13 14.77 11.77
CA ASN A 132 11.83 13.40 12.17
C ASN A 132 11.81 12.48 10.95
N LYS A 133 11.78 11.17 11.18
CA LYS A 133 11.76 10.16 10.12
C LYS A 133 10.37 9.57 9.92
N LEU A 134 9.93 9.52 8.67
CA LEU A 134 8.85 8.67 8.20
C LEU A 134 9.48 7.44 7.55
N LYS A 135 9.17 6.26 8.08
CA LYS A 135 9.49 4.97 7.46
C LYS A 135 8.22 4.38 6.86
N GLY A 136 8.37 3.61 5.79
CA GLY A 136 7.23 2.92 5.21
C GLY A 136 7.55 1.49 4.83
N PHE A 137 6.51 0.66 4.90
CA PHE A 137 6.57 -0.73 4.48
C PHE A 137 5.32 -1.09 3.68
N VAL A 138 5.52 -1.75 2.55
CA VAL A 138 4.43 -2.45 1.87
C VAL A 138 4.36 -3.85 2.45
N VAL A 139 3.20 -4.24 2.96
CA VAL A 139 2.92 -5.60 3.44
C VAL A 139 2.02 -6.27 2.40
N LEU A 140 2.53 -7.35 1.82
CA LEU A 140 1.87 -8.10 0.77
C LEU A 140 1.49 -9.48 1.30
N VAL A 141 0.19 -9.71 1.47
CA VAL A 141 -0.35 -11.01 1.87
C VAL A 141 -0.77 -11.76 0.62
N ILE A 142 -0.31 -13.01 0.50
CA ILE A 142 -0.55 -13.88 -0.65
C ILE A 142 -1.21 -15.16 -0.14
N GLY A 143 -2.47 -15.36 -0.54
CA GLY A 143 -3.29 -16.41 0.05
C GLY A 143 -3.43 -16.24 1.55
N PHE A 144 -3.36 -17.33 2.31
CA PHE A 144 -3.54 -17.30 3.76
C PHE A 144 -2.24 -17.52 4.55
N ARG A 145 -1.18 -17.99 3.88
CA ARG A 145 0.04 -18.48 4.54
C ARG A 145 1.28 -17.66 4.27
N ARG A 146 1.30 -16.88 3.19
CA ARG A 146 2.52 -16.19 2.75
C ARG A 146 2.39 -14.69 2.91
N ILE A 147 3.35 -14.11 3.63
CA ILE A 147 3.47 -12.66 3.82
C ILE A 147 4.85 -12.25 3.34
N LEU A 148 4.89 -11.26 2.45
CA LEU A 148 6.11 -10.55 2.06
C LEU A 148 6.01 -9.12 2.57
N TRP A 149 7.16 -8.49 2.79
CA TRP A 149 7.21 -7.07 3.07
C TRP A 149 8.41 -6.43 2.38
N LYS A 150 8.26 -5.18 1.95
CA LYS A 150 9.36 -4.37 1.40
C LYS A 150 9.39 -3.00 2.05
N PRO A 151 10.57 -2.53 2.48
CA PRO A 151 10.73 -1.15 2.92
C PRO A 151 10.66 -0.21 1.72
N VAL A 152 10.16 1.00 1.94
CA VAL A 152 10.28 2.10 0.98
C VAL A 152 11.30 3.12 1.46
N LYS A 153 11.70 4.04 0.59
CA LYS A 153 12.67 5.08 0.93
C LYS A 153 12.19 5.91 2.12
N GLU A 154 13.08 6.13 3.11
CA GLU A 154 12.79 6.99 4.25
C GLU A 154 12.55 8.44 3.79
N VAL A 155 11.56 9.10 4.38
CA VAL A 155 11.23 10.50 4.11
C VAL A 155 11.41 11.32 5.37
N MET A 156 12.14 12.44 5.27
CA MET A 156 12.28 13.39 6.37
C MET A 156 11.05 14.29 6.47
N SER A 157 10.62 14.59 7.69
CA SER A 157 9.48 15.47 7.95
C SER A 157 9.77 16.42 9.12
N ASN A 158 9.41 17.69 8.98
CA ASN A 158 9.59 18.70 10.04
C ASN A 158 8.32 18.87 10.89
N TYR A 159 7.58 17.78 11.08
CA TYR A 159 6.31 17.79 11.79
C TYR A 159 6.20 16.62 12.76
N ILE A 160 5.46 16.86 13.84
CA ILE A 160 4.93 15.87 14.76
C ILE A 160 3.47 15.63 14.42
N TYR A 161 3.05 14.37 14.45
CA TYR A 161 1.69 13.92 14.18
C TYR A 161 1.14 13.28 15.46
N ASN A 162 0.00 13.76 15.95
CA ASN A 162 -0.67 13.23 17.13
C ASN A 162 -2.18 13.10 16.88
N THR A 163 -2.86 12.18 17.56
CA THR A 163 -4.32 12.22 17.67
C THR A 163 -4.74 13.42 18.52
N ILE A 164 -5.87 14.04 18.16
CA ILE A 164 -6.56 15.01 19.01
C ILE A 164 -7.23 14.30 20.19
#